data_AF-A0A6L9ETY7-F1
#
_entry.id   AF-A0A6L9ETY7-F1
#
_cell.length_a   1.000
_cell.length_b   1.000
_cell.length_c   1.000
_cell.angle_alpha   90.00
_cell.angle_beta   90.00
_cell.angle_gamma   90.00
#
_symmetry.space_group_name_H-M   'P 1'
#
loop_
_entity.id
_entity.type
_entity.pdbx_description
1 polymer ?
#
loop_
_entity_poly.entity_id
_entity_poly.type
_entity_poly.pdbx_seq_one_letter_code
_entity_poly.pdbx_strand_id
1 'polypeptide(L)'
;KGESVSIGKLERFTADWAAAHNVDLSATEPKKGIKVAVIGSGPAGLTCAGDLAKKGYEVTIFEALHKAGGVLEYGIPEFRLPKEKVVANEVNNIKKLGVKIETNVIIGRTITIEELFEEEGFEAVFIGSGAGLPRFMGIPGENANGVFSANEFLTRVNL
;
A
#
# COMPACT_ATOMS: atom_id res chain seq x y z
N LYS A 1 38.00 3.52 16.62
CA LYS A 1 36.85 3.70 15.69
C LYS A 1 35.63 3.99 16.56
N GLY A 2 34.80 4.97 16.18
CA GLY A 2 33.56 5.29 16.90
C GLY A 2 32.42 4.35 16.54
N GLU A 3 31.27 4.56 17.18
CA GLU A 3 30.03 3.84 16.87
C GLU A 3 29.47 4.22 15.49
N SER A 4 28.67 3.33 14.89
CA SER A 4 27.98 3.57 13.63
C SER A 4 26.89 4.64 13.78
N VAL A 5 26.72 5.48 12.76
CA VAL A 5 25.64 6.47 12.73
C VAL A 5 24.28 5.77 12.67
N SER A 6 23.33 6.24 13.48
CA SER A 6 21.95 5.73 13.52
C SER A 6 21.10 6.30 12.36
N ILE A 7 21.45 5.97 11.11
CA ILE A 7 20.83 6.54 9.90
C ILE A 7 19.30 6.38 9.91
N GLY A 8 18.77 5.19 10.21
CA GLY A 8 17.32 4.97 10.24
C GLY A 8 16.59 5.76 11.32
N LYS A 9 17.26 6.12 12.43
CA LYS A 9 16.67 7.02 13.45
C LYS A 9 16.62 8.45 12.97
N LEU A 10 17.64 8.89 12.23
CA LEU A 10 17.69 10.23 11.64
C LEU A 10 16.63 10.38 10.54
N GLU A 11 16.50 9.39 9.66
CA GLU A 11 15.45 9.35 8.63
C GLU A 11 14.06 9.43 9.26
N ARG A 12 13.78 8.56 10.25
CA ARG A 12 12.52 8.58 10.98
C ARG A 12 12.26 9.93 11.63
N PHE A 13 13.25 10.52 12.30
CA PHE A 13 13.11 11.82 12.96
C PHE A 13 12.74 12.91 11.96
N THR A 14 13.41 12.96 10.80
CA THR A 14 13.11 13.94 9.75
C THR A 14 11.71 13.76 9.18
N ALA A 15 11.28 12.52 8.92
CA ALA A 15 9.94 12.22 8.44
C ALA A 15 8.84 12.55 9.47
N ASP A 16 9.05 12.15 10.74
CA ASP A 16 8.15 12.46 11.86
C ASP A 16 8.00 13.98 12.03
N TRP A 17 9.11 14.72 11.93
CA TRP A 17 9.10 16.18 12.01
C TRP A 17 8.33 16.81 10.85
N ALA A 18 8.58 16.37 9.61
CA ALA A 18 7.90 16.89 8.43
C ALA A 18 6.39 16.65 8.48
N ALA A 19 5.95 15.46 8.93
CA ALA A 19 4.55 15.14 9.12
C ALA A 19 3.90 16.05 10.19
N ALA A 20 4.57 16.26 11.33
CA ALA A 20 4.07 17.13 12.40
C ALA A 20 3.95 18.62 11.99
N HIS A 21 4.74 19.05 11.00
CA HIS A 21 4.75 20.42 10.51
C HIS A 21 3.99 20.60 9.19
N ASN A 22 3.26 19.58 8.73
CA ASN A 22 2.46 19.59 7.50
C ASN A 22 3.26 20.06 6.28
N VAL A 23 4.49 19.58 6.12
CA VAL A 23 5.30 19.88 4.93
C VAL A 23 4.53 19.45 3.67
N ASP A 24 4.31 20.41 2.77
CA ASP A 24 3.56 20.16 1.55
C ASP A 24 4.43 19.48 0.50
N LEU A 25 3.99 18.29 0.08
CA LEU A 25 4.64 17.46 -0.93
C LEU A 25 3.71 17.22 -2.14
N SER A 26 2.67 18.04 -2.30
CA SER A 26 1.58 17.85 -3.27
C SER A 26 1.83 18.45 -4.66
N ALA A 27 3.01 19.02 -4.91
CA ALA A 27 3.36 19.56 -6.22
C ALA A 27 3.34 18.47 -7.31
N THR A 28 2.69 18.77 -8.44
CA THR A 28 2.55 17.85 -9.58
C THR A 28 2.83 18.58 -10.90
N GLU A 29 3.28 17.83 -11.90
CA GLU A 29 3.34 18.26 -13.31
C GLU A 29 1.93 18.45 -13.89
N PRO A 30 1.78 19.21 -14.99
CA PRO A 30 0.51 19.34 -15.70
C PRO A 30 -0.12 17.99 -16.04
N LYS A 31 -1.46 17.91 -15.95
CA LYS A 31 -2.20 16.68 -16.22
C LYS A 31 -2.03 16.25 -17.67
N LYS A 32 -1.77 14.95 -17.86
CA LYS A 32 -1.59 14.32 -19.17
C LYS A 32 -2.90 13.75 -19.74
N GLY A 33 -3.92 13.56 -18.91
CA GLY A 33 -5.17 12.89 -19.29
C GLY A 33 -5.04 11.39 -19.52
N ILE A 34 -3.91 10.79 -19.16
CA ILE A 34 -3.61 9.37 -19.32
C ILE A 34 -3.92 8.65 -18.00
N LYS A 35 -4.79 7.64 -18.05
CA LYS A 35 -5.22 6.84 -16.91
C LYS A 35 -4.29 5.65 -16.66
N VAL A 36 -3.87 5.43 -15.42
CA VAL A 36 -3.08 4.28 -14.99
C VAL A 36 -3.73 3.57 -13.81
N ALA A 37 -3.90 2.26 -13.91
CA ALA A 37 -4.40 1.42 -12.83
C ALA A 37 -3.24 0.81 -12.04
N VAL A 38 -3.36 0.80 -10.72
CA VAL A 38 -2.40 0.20 -9.79
C VAL A 38 -3.11 -0.87 -8.98
N ILE A 39 -2.68 -2.11 -9.07
CA ILE A 39 -3.30 -3.25 -8.37
C ILE A 39 -2.55 -3.51 -7.07
N GLY A 40 -3.21 -3.28 -5.94
CA GLY A 40 -2.67 -3.44 -4.59
C GLY A 40 -2.16 -2.12 -3.99
N SER A 41 -2.54 -1.84 -2.75
CA SER A 41 -2.19 -0.62 -2.01
C SER A 41 -1.03 -0.81 -1.03
N GLY A 42 -0.20 -1.84 -1.24
CA GLY A 42 1.04 -2.01 -0.48
C GLY A 42 2.08 -0.92 -0.81
N PRO A 43 3.27 -0.97 -0.19
CA PRO A 43 4.33 0.00 -0.42
C PRO A 43 4.64 0.23 -1.90
N ALA A 44 4.72 -0.84 -2.69
CA ALA A 44 5.01 -0.76 -4.12
C ALA A 44 3.91 0.02 -4.89
N GLY A 45 2.64 -0.27 -4.62
CA GLY A 45 1.52 0.40 -5.27
C GLY A 45 1.41 1.88 -4.87
N LEU A 46 1.56 2.18 -3.58
CA LEU A 46 1.56 3.57 -3.08
C LEU A 46 2.69 4.39 -3.68
N THR A 47 3.91 3.85 -3.73
CA THR A 47 5.06 4.52 -4.36
C THR A 47 4.83 4.74 -5.86
N CYS A 48 4.42 3.69 -6.58
CA CYS A 48 4.14 3.79 -8.02
C CYS A 48 3.08 4.85 -8.31
N ALA A 49 1.98 4.85 -7.55
CA ALA A 49 0.91 5.81 -7.73
C ALA A 49 1.32 7.25 -7.41
N GLY A 50 2.09 7.45 -6.34
CA GLY A 50 2.62 8.77 -5.98
C GLY A 50 3.53 9.35 -7.05
N ASP A 51 4.47 8.56 -7.57
CA ASP A 51 5.39 8.99 -8.62
C ASP A 51 4.69 9.30 -9.95
N LEU A 52 3.70 8.46 -10.32
CA LEU A 52 2.90 8.70 -11.52
C LEU A 52 2.00 9.94 -11.38
N ALA A 53 1.37 10.14 -10.22
CA ALA A 53 0.56 11.32 -9.96
C ALA A 53 1.40 12.61 -10.01
N LYS A 54 2.62 12.60 -9.47
CA LYS A 54 3.57 13.71 -9.59
C LYS A 54 3.94 14.02 -11.03
N LYS A 55 3.99 13.02 -11.90
CA LYS A 55 4.24 13.16 -13.35
C LYS A 55 2.97 13.49 -14.16
N GLY A 56 1.87 13.87 -13.51
CA GLY A 56 0.64 14.33 -14.16
C GLY A 56 -0.28 13.22 -14.68
N TYR A 57 -0.04 11.95 -14.35
CA TYR A 57 -0.94 10.84 -14.70
C TYR A 57 -2.17 10.79 -13.78
N GLU A 58 -3.28 10.25 -14.29
CA GLU A 58 -4.49 9.98 -13.53
C GLU A 58 -4.45 8.56 -12.98
N VAL A 59 -4.16 8.41 -11.68
CA VAL A 59 -3.93 7.10 -11.09
C VAL A 59 -5.09 6.66 -10.19
N THR A 60 -5.54 5.43 -10.40
CA THR A 60 -6.44 4.73 -9.49
C THR A 60 -5.77 3.49 -8.93
N ILE A 61 -5.72 3.36 -7.61
CA ILE A 61 -5.31 2.14 -6.91
C ILE A 61 -6.55 1.30 -6.63
N PHE A 62 -6.50 0.00 -6.96
CA PHE A 62 -7.49 -0.99 -6.59
C PHE A 62 -6.95 -1.89 -5.48
N GLU A 63 -7.64 -1.94 -4.35
CA GLU A 63 -7.25 -2.71 -3.17
C GLU A 63 -8.32 -3.74 -2.81
N ALA A 64 -7.89 -4.98 -2.58
CA ALA A 64 -8.78 -6.08 -2.25
C ALA A 64 -9.39 -5.96 -0.84
N LEU A 65 -8.63 -5.41 0.12
CA LEU A 65 -9.07 -5.21 1.49
C LEU A 65 -9.86 -3.91 1.65
N HIS A 66 -10.54 -3.77 2.78
CA HIS A 66 -11.33 -2.58 3.13
C HIS A 66 -10.46 -1.38 3.56
N LYS A 67 -9.17 -1.60 3.85
CA LYS A 67 -8.20 -0.59 4.27
C LYS A 67 -6.92 -0.69 3.44
N ALA A 68 -6.39 0.47 3.02
CA ALA A 68 -5.19 0.56 2.21
C ALA A 68 -3.90 0.46 3.05
N GLY A 69 -2.80 -0.02 2.46
CA GLY A 69 -1.47 -0.10 3.09
C GLY A 69 -0.81 -1.49 2.98
N GLY A 70 -1.55 -2.51 2.58
CA GLY A 70 -1.03 -3.88 2.44
C GLY A 70 -0.41 -4.41 3.74
N VAL A 71 0.77 -5.03 3.66
CA VAL A 71 1.48 -5.61 4.84
C VAL A 71 1.76 -4.55 5.91
N LEU A 72 1.88 -3.27 5.53
CA LEU A 72 2.04 -2.17 6.51
C LEU A 72 0.81 -2.03 7.39
N GLU A 73 -0.37 -2.44 6.92
CA GLU A 73 -1.64 -2.34 7.62
C GLU A 73 -2.01 -3.67 8.29
N TYR A 74 -2.01 -4.80 7.57
CA TYR A 74 -2.46 -6.06 8.15
C TYR A 74 -1.35 -6.90 8.82
N GLY A 75 -0.08 -6.65 8.52
CA GLY A 75 1.02 -7.52 8.91
C GLY A 75 1.89 -7.00 10.05
N ILE A 76 2.45 -5.81 9.89
CA ILE A 76 3.41 -5.25 10.87
C ILE A 76 2.66 -4.74 12.11
N PRO A 77 2.95 -5.19 13.34
CA PRO A 77 2.20 -4.75 14.52
C PRO A 77 2.33 -3.27 14.86
N GLU A 78 1.29 -2.70 15.50
CA GLU A 78 1.19 -1.28 15.90
C GLU A 78 2.38 -0.80 16.74
N PHE A 79 2.86 -1.63 17.67
CA PHE A 79 3.99 -1.28 18.54
C PHE A 79 5.31 -1.08 17.77
N ARG A 80 5.39 -1.56 16.52
CA ARG A 80 6.55 -1.40 15.63
C ARG A 80 6.28 -0.32 14.60
N LEU A 81 5.08 -0.28 14.03
CA LEU A 81 4.68 0.63 12.98
C LEU A 81 3.28 1.18 13.28
N PRO A 82 3.18 2.43 13.79
CA PRO A 82 1.89 3.03 14.12
C PRO A 82 1.02 3.27 12.86
N LYS A 83 -0.15 2.65 12.78
CA LYS A 83 -1.01 2.72 11.57
C LYS A 83 -1.48 4.12 11.29
N GLU A 84 -2.10 4.75 12.29
CA GLU A 84 -2.75 6.04 12.10
C GLU A 84 -1.73 7.16 11.89
N LYS A 85 -0.62 7.14 12.65
CA LYS A 85 0.40 8.19 12.54
C LYS A 85 1.26 8.06 11.28
N VAL A 86 1.56 6.84 10.83
CA VAL A 86 2.53 6.62 9.74
C VAL A 86 1.83 6.16 8.47
N VAL A 87 1.14 5.02 8.51
CA VAL A 87 0.57 4.40 7.30
C VAL A 87 -0.57 5.24 6.73
N ALA A 88 -1.53 5.63 7.56
CA ALA A 88 -2.66 6.46 7.14
C ALA A 88 -2.19 7.84 6.66
N ASN A 89 -1.15 8.42 7.29
CA ASN A 89 -0.56 9.68 6.84
C ASN A 89 0.03 9.57 5.42
N GLU A 90 0.78 8.51 5.14
CA GLU A 90 1.32 8.28 3.78
C GLU A 90 0.20 8.03 2.76
N VAL A 91 -0.81 7.22 3.09
CA VAL A 91 -1.97 7.02 2.22
C VAL A 91 -2.68 8.35 1.92
N ASN A 92 -2.82 9.22 2.93
CA ASN A 92 -3.41 10.54 2.75
C ASN A 92 -2.54 11.48 1.92
N ASN A 93 -1.21 11.41 2.04
CA ASN A 93 -0.29 12.18 1.18
C ASN A 93 -0.43 11.75 -0.28
N ILE A 94 -0.56 10.44 -0.54
CA ILE A 94 -0.83 9.92 -1.88
C ILE A 94 -2.19 10.42 -2.41
N LYS A 95 -3.25 10.42 -1.58
CA LYS A 95 -4.54 10.99 -1.97
C LYS A 95 -4.47 12.49 -2.27
N LYS A 96 -3.66 13.27 -1.54
CA LYS A 96 -3.45 14.71 -1.81
C LYS A 96 -2.83 14.98 -3.18
N LEU A 97 -2.10 14.02 -3.77
CA LEU A 97 -1.60 14.11 -5.15
C LEU A 97 -2.71 13.89 -6.20
N GLY A 98 -3.94 13.61 -5.77
CA GLY A 98 -5.08 13.31 -6.64
C GLY A 98 -5.22 11.84 -7.00
N VAL A 99 -4.48 10.94 -6.34
CA VAL A 99 -4.63 9.48 -6.53
C VAL A 99 -5.96 9.02 -5.92
N LYS A 100 -6.73 8.26 -6.70
CA LYS A 100 -7.94 7.59 -6.22
C LYS A 100 -7.59 6.22 -5.66
N ILE A 101 -8.28 5.78 -4.61
CA ILE A 101 -8.07 4.47 -4.01
C ILE A 101 -9.44 3.82 -3.82
N GLU A 102 -9.71 2.78 -4.59
CA GLU A 102 -10.91 1.97 -4.54
C GLU A 102 -10.63 0.70 -3.73
N THR A 103 -11.19 0.61 -2.54
CA THR A 103 -11.06 -0.55 -1.65
C THR A 103 -12.16 -1.56 -1.91
N ASN A 104 -11.98 -2.79 -1.40
CA ASN A 104 -12.89 -3.92 -1.62
C ASN A 104 -13.03 -4.34 -3.09
N VAL A 105 -11.99 -4.10 -3.91
CA VAL A 105 -11.94 -4.49 -5.32
C VAL A 105 -10.90 -5.58 -5.51
N ILE A 106 -11.36 -6.80 -5.82
CA ILE A 106 -10.48 -7.94 -6.09
C ILE A 106 -10.29 -8.04 -7.60
N ILE A 107 -9.15 -7.57 -8.11
CA ILE A 107 -8.82 -7.74 -9.53
C ILE A 107 -8.71 -9.24 -9.86
N GLY A 108 -9.33 -9.66 -10.95
CA GLY A 108 -9.51 -11.06 -11.35
C GLY A 108 -10.77 -11.73 -10.78
N ARG A 109 -11.57 -11.02 -9.96
CA ARG A 109 -12.90 -11.48 -9.50
C ARG A 109 -13.98 -10.43 -9.65
N THR A 110 -13.75 -9.22 -9.15
CA THR A 110 -14.68 -8.09 -9.23
C THR A 110 -14.62 -7.41 -10.60
N ILE A 111 -13.40 -7.22 -11.10
CA ILE A 111 -13.07 -6.67 -12.41
C ILE A 111 -11.78 -7.35 -12.89
N THR A 112 -11.64 -7.57 -14.18
CA THR A 112 -10.49 -8.20 -14.84
C THR A 112 -9.50 -7.16 -15.34
N ILE A 113 -8.29 -7.60 -15.73
CA ILE A 113 -7.30 -6.67 -16.30
C ILE A 113 -7.77 -6.18 -17.67
N GLU A 114 -8.42 -7.06 -18.43
CA GLU A 114 -9.01 -6.78 -19.73
C GLU A 114 -10.07 -5.68 -19.65
N GLU A 115 -11.00 -5.79 -18.69
CA GLU A 115 -12.03 -4.75 -18.44
C GLU A 115 -11.39 -3.40 -18.04
N LEU A 116 -10.27 -3.40 -17.32
CA LEU A 116 -9.55 -2.15 -17.02
C LEU A 116 -9.07 -1.43 -18.30
N PHE A 117 -8.59 -2.18 -19.29
CA PHE A 117 -8.16 -1.60 -20.57
C PHE A 117 -9.34 -1.24 -21.47
N GLU A 118 -10.29 -2.16 -21.64
CA GLU A 118 -11.34 -2.09 -22.65
C GLU A 118 -12.55 -1.26 -22.22
N GLU A 119 -12.94 -1.33 -20.95
CA GLU A 119 -14.17 -0.69 -20.43
C GLU A 119 -13.88 0.58 -19.63
N GLU A 120 -12.85 0.57 -18.79
CA GLU A 120 -12.51 1.69 -17.90
C GLU A 120 -11.54 2.71 -18.54
N GLY A 121 -10.92 2.32 -19.65
CA GLY A 121 -10.02 3.16 -20.46
C GLY A 121 -8.67 3.45 -19.80
N PHE A 122 -8.15 2.53 -18.98
CA PHE A 122 -6.77 2.61 -18.49
C PHE A 122 -5.80 2.28 -19.62
N GLU A 123 -4.71 3.03 -19.75
CA GLU A 123 -3.69 2.80 -20.78
C GLU A 123 -2.52 1.95 -20.27
N ALA A 124 -2.40 1.81 -18.95
CA ALA A 124 -1.39 0.98 -18.30
C ALA A 124 -1.90 0.40 -16.97
N VAL A 125 -1.35 -0.76 -16.62
CA VAL A 125 -1.62 -1.46 -15.36
C VAL A 125 -0.29 -1.80 -14.68
N PHE A 126 -0.14 -1.43 -13.41
CA PHE A 126 0.95 -1.89 -12.54
C PHE A 126 0.42 -2.92 -11.55
N ILE A 127 1.08 -4.08 -11.44
CA ILE A 127 0.69 -5.16 -10.55
C ILE A 127 1.60 -5.19 -9.32
N GLY A 128 1.06 -4.74 -8.18
CA GLY A 128 1.71 -4.69 -6.87
C GLY A 128 0.99 -5.53 -5.82
N SER A 129 0.35 -6.65 -6.21
CA SER A 129 -0.46 -7.49 -5.32
C SER A 129 0.31 -8.19 -4.20
N GLY A 130 1.64 -8.26 -4.32
CA GLY A 130 2.52 -8.88 -3.34
C GLY A 130 2.35 -10.40 -3.23
N ALA A 131 2.81 -10.97 -2.11
CA ALA A 131 2.81 -12.40 -1.82
C ALA A 131 1.98 -12.69 -0.55
N GLY A 132 0.66 -12.54 -0.64
CA GLY A 132 -0.26 -12.60 0.51
C GLY A 132 -0.70 -14.01 0.94
N LEU A 133 -0.36 -15.06 0.19
CA LEU A 133 -0.76 -16.43 0.52
C LEU A 133 0.23 -17.08 1.50
N PRO A 134 -0.25 -17.71 2.59
CA PRO A 134 0.61 -18.47 3.48
C PRO A 134 1.12 -19.75 2.81
N ARG A 135 2.29 -20.22 3.25
CA ARG A 135 2.83 -21.53 2.87
C ARG A 135 2.63 -22.52 4.01
N PHE A 136 1.82 -23.55 3.76
CA PHE A 136 1.61 -24.66 4.70
C PHE A 136 2.69 -25.74 4.54
N MET A 137 2.97 -26.47 5.63
CA MET A 137 4.07 -27.44 5.67
C MET A 137 3.65 -28.86 5.26
N GLY A 138 2.35 -29.14 5.18
CA GLY A 138 1.82 -30.46 4.85
C GLY A 138 1.96 -31.49 5.98
N ILE A 139 2.05 -31.05 7.25
CA ILE A 139 2.35 -31.94 8.38
C ILE A 139 1.09 -32.34 9.17
N PRO A 140 1.07 -33.54 9.78
CA PRO A 140 -0.05 -33.95 10.63
C PRO A 140 -0.33 -32.92 11.74
N GLY A 141 -1.60 -32.53 11.89
CA GLY A 141 -2.05 -31.55 12.89
C GLY A 141 -2.02 -30.08 12.45
N GLU A 142 -1.59 -29.75 11.23
CA GLU A 142 -1.52 -28.35 10.76
C GLU A 142 -2.87 -27.63 10.63
N ASN A 143 -3.97 -28.38 10.60
CA ASN A 143 -5.35 -27.87 10.58
C ASN A 143 -6.08 -28.05 11.93
N ALA A 144 -5.36 -28.35 13.02
CA ALA A 144 -5.97 -28.51 14.34
C ALA A 144 -6.44 -27.16 14.91
N ASN A 145 -7.45 -27.21 15.80
CA ASN A 145 -7.92 -26.01 16.49
C ASN A 145 -6.78 -25.33 17.26
N GLY A 146 -6.65 -24.01 17.10
CA GLY A 146 -5.60 -23.21 17.72
C GLY A 146 -4.31 -23.10 16.89
N VAL A 147 -4.22 -23.78 15.75
CA VAL A 147 -3.14 -23.58 14.77
C VAL A 147 -3.56 -22.49 13.79
N PHE A 148 -2.72 -21.47 13.63
CA PHE A 148 -2.97 -20.33 12.74
C PHE A 148 -1.78 -20.15 11.80
N SER A 149 -2.07 -19.73 10.57
CA SER A 149 -1.01 -19.13 9.74
C SER A 149 -0.60 -17.77 10.32
N ALA A 150 0.66 -17.37 10.08
CA ALA A 150 1.12 -16.04 10.52
C ALA A 150 0.25 -14.92 9.93
N ASN A 151 -0.12 -15.04 8.64
CA ASN A 151 -0.99 -14.06 7.99
C ASN A 151 -2.37 -14.00 8.67
N GLU A 152 -3.00 -15.14 8.93
CA GLU A 152 -4.30 -15.16 9.61
C GLU A 152 -4.25 -14.51 10.98
N PHE A 153 -3.27 -14.89 11.81
CA PHE A 153 -3.15 -14.36 13.17
C PHE A 153 -2.87 -12.85 13.16
N LEU A 154 -1.90 -12.41 12.35
CA LEU A 154 -1.52 -11.00 12.27
C LEU A 154 -2.65 -10.15 11.69
N THR A 155 -3.35 -10.63 10.65
CA THR A 155 -4.50 -9.92 10.10
C THR A 155 -5.59 -9.73 11.15
N ARG A 156 -5.94 -10.76 11.94
CA ARG A 156 -6.96 -10.66 13.00
C ARG A 156 -6.58 -9.68 14.12
N VAL A 157 -5.29 -9.51 14.37
CA VAL A 157 -4.79 -8.65 15.45
C VAL A 157 -4.65 -7.19 14.99
N ASN A 158 -4.32 -6.98 13.70
CA ASN A 158 -3.96 -5.66 13.19
C ASN A 158 -5.07 -4.94 12.41
N LEU A 159 -6.02 -5.67 11.81
CA LEU A 159 -7.16 -5.14 11.06
C LEU A 159 -8.47 -5.36 11.82
#